data_AF-A0A9Q5QUN9-F1
#
_entry.id   AF-A0A9Q5QUN9-F1
#
_cell.length_a   1.000
_cell.length_b   1.000
_cell.length_c   1.000
_cell.angle_alpha   90.00
_cell.angle_beta   90.00
_cell.angle_gamma   90.00
#
_symmetry.space_group_name_H-M   'P 1'
#
loop_
_entity.id
_entity.type
_entity.pdbx_description
1 polymer ?
#
loop_
_entity_poly.entity_id
_entity_poly.type
_entity_poly.pdbx_seq_one_letter_code
_entity_poly.pdbx_strand_id
1 'polypeptide(L)'
;MNIQRKYSLPNCTILLEGFSTAPSTTLAQARPEMSILINAECYLSGYNQPISGGREFFESLVRAISGYAQEFLSNVPNPQAHSKGSELVEVERINNDRHQLIIYSDSTDNRDNPLRIDMNTVGLFDLVEAVDQFFADSQTLPELILELQPVSRSYGMSGQLALRQAVPATVGVSSLAIAALALGIIPPPEWNPTTQNTQTSSGVPESSAASTTSPTPDSTVASNIQDLEALLNSVPEITDPSQLKSLNRQLYNRINSEWQNRGQIGENLVYRIGVATDGRIIGYKSLNQSSSDQIEKTPLPRLLYNPVSGTSNKEPIAQFRVVFTNKAQLQVSPWIGYSGTPDVIGDKITDPSSIRQLNRTLYQTIRQNWSIKPSFPRELRYRVAINKNGVIADYEPLNQVAFDYYTETPLPEIFKNLYGSNLAAPKNREPLAHFRVLFKPNGVLEVSPWEGYR
;
A
#
# COMPACT_ATOMS: atom_id res chain seq x y z
N MET A 1 -5.86 -17.56 -3.53
CA MET A 1 -4.98 -16.48 -2.99
C MET A 1 -4.93 -15.37 -4.02
N ASN A 2 -5.00 -14.10 -3.60
CA ASN A 2 -4.79 -12.96 -4.50
C ASN A 2 -3.28 -12.79 -4.72
N ILE A 3 -2.85 -12.65 -5.97
CA ILE A 3 -1.46 -12.58 -6.40
C ILE A 3 -1.33 -11.30 -7.22
N GLN A 4 -0.23 -10.58 -7.01
CA GLN A 4 0.13 -9.44 -7.81
C GLN A 4 1.51 -9.64 -8.44
N ARG A 5 1.65 -9.18 -9.68
CA ARG A 5 2.88 -9.24 -10.48
C ARG A 5 3.15 -7.87 -11.05
N LYS A 6 4.39 -7.41 -10.92
CA LYS A 6 4.81 -6.09 -11.37
C LYS A 6 6.06 -6.24 -12.23
N TYR A 7 6.00 -5.70 -13.44
CA TYR A 7 7.12 -5.58 -14.37
C TYR A 7 7.39 -4.09 -14.52
N SER A 8 8.48 -3.59 -13.94
CA SER A 8 8.71 -2.16 -13.72
C SER A 8 10.00 -1.73 -14.42
N LEU A 9 9.84 -0.91 -15.45
CA LEU A 9 10.91 -0.29 -16.23
C LEU A 9 10.84 1.25 -16.05
N PRO A 10 11.89 2.00 -16.44
CA PRO A 10 11.93 3.44 -16.20
C PRO A 10 10.75 4.23 -16.79
N ASN A 11 10.29 3.86 -17.99
CA ASN A 11 9.18 4.55 -18.67
C ASN A 11 7.88 3.75 -18.74
N CYS A 12 7.86 2.53 -18.21
CA CYS A 12 6.70 1.64 -18.27
C CYS A 12 6.56 0.81 -17.00
N THR A 13 5.34 0.60 -16.52
CA THR A 13 5.07 -0.45 -15.53
C THR A 13 3.81 -1.22 -15.91
N ILE A 14 3.92 -2.55 -15.97
CA ILE A 14 2.78 -3.47 -16.11
C ILE A 14 2.51 -4.09 -14.74
N LEU A 15 1.28 -3.95 -14.26
CA LEU A 15 0.79 -4.51 -13.01
C LEU A 15 -0.35 -5.48 -13.31
N LEU A 16 -0.17 -6.75 -12.95
CA LEU A 16 -1.17 -7.79 -13.09
C LEU A 16 -1.66 -8.21 -11.71
N GLU A 17 -2.97 -8.18 -11.50
CA GLU A 17 -3.64 -8.68 -10.31
C GLU A 17 -4.50 -9.88 -10.67
N GLY A 18 -4.41 -10.96 -9.90
CA GLY A 18 -5.01 -12.22 -10.28
C GLY A 18 -5.12 -13.24 -9.15
N PHE A 19 -5.73 -14.38 -9.45
CA PHE A 19 -5.86 -15.49 -8.51
C PHE A 19 -5.11 -16.73 -9.00
N SER A 20 -4.78 -17.61 -8.05
CA SER A 20 -4.37 -18.99 -8.32
C SER A 20 -5.54 -19.94 -8.20
N THR A 21 -5.70 -20.85 -9.16
CA THR A 21 -6.68 -21.95 -9.13
C THR A 21 -6.11 -23.26 -8.57
N ALA A 22 -4.79 -23.41 -8.51
CA ALA A 22 -4.17 -24.65 -8.04
C ALA A 22 -4.21 -24.74 -6.50
N PRO A 23 -4.63 -25.88 -5.91
CA PRO A 23 -4.42 -26.13 -4.49
C PRO A 23 -2.91 -26.17 -4.23
N SER A 24 -2.46 -25.51 -3.15
CA SER A 24 -1.05 -25.38 -2.79
C SER A 24 -0.41 -26.74 -2.49
N THR A 25 0.04 -27.43 -3.53
CA THR A 25 0.75 -28.70 -3.43
C THR A 25 2.23 -28.50 -3.74
N THR A 26 3.04 -28.82 -2.72
CA THR A 26 4.50 -29.05 -2.71
C THR A 26 5.44 -27.86 -2.42
N LEU A 27 6.17 -28.04 -1.30
CA LEU A 27 7.49 -27.52 -0.90
C LEU A 27 7.79 -26.02 -1.08
N ALA A 28 7.81 -25.34 0.08
CA ALA A 28 8.56 -24.18 0.59
C ALA A 28 9.41 -23.21 -0.29
N GLN A 29 9.49 -23.34 -1.62
CA GLN A 29 10.36 -22.52 -2.46
C GLN A 29 9.74 -22.12 -3.82
N ALA A 30 8.52 -22.54 -4.15
CA ALA A 30 7.88 -22.13 -5.40
C ALA A 30 7.04 -20.85 -5.22
N ARG A 31 7.32 -19.83 -6.04
CA ARG A 31 6.48 -18.63 -6.17
C ARG A 31 5.09 -19.06 -6.68
N PRO A 32 3.97 -18.66 -6.05
CA PRO A 32 2.65 -19.18 -6.38
C PRO A 32 2.17 -18.75 -7.77
N GLU A 33 1.65 -19.67 -8.58
CA GLU A 33 1.17 -19.43 -9.94
C GLU A 33 -0.11 -18.57 -9.99
N MET A 34 -0.15 -17.54 -10.83
CA MET A 34 -1.36 -16.79 -11.18
C MET A 34 -1.96 -17.38 -12.46
N SER A 35 -3.15 -17.95 -12.39
CA SER A 35 -3.86 -18.56 -13.53
C SER A 35 -5.08 -17.76 -13.99
N ILE A 36 -5.59 -16.85 -13.15
CA ILE A 36 -6.72 -15.96 -13.46
C ILE A 36 -6.28 -14.52 -13.35
N LEU A 37 -6.45 -13.71 -14.39
CA LEU A 37 -6.23 -12.26 -14.37
C LEU A 37 -7.54 -11.54 -14.04
N ILE A 38 -7.52 -10.71 -12.99
CA ILE A 38 -8.65 -9.87 -12.57
C ILE A 38 -8.51 -8.47 -13.17
N ASN A 39 -7.30 -7.91 -13.10
CA ASN A 39 -7.02 -6.56 -13.55
C ASN A 39 -5.59 -6.48 -14.08
N ALA A 40 -5.43 -5.79 -15.21
CA ALA A 40 -4.15 -5.45 -15.78
C ALA A 40 -4.07 -3.93 -15.92
N GLU A 41 -3.00 -3.35 -15.41
CA GLU A 41 -2.74 -1.91 -15.51
C GLU A 41 -1.40 -1.68 -16.20
N CYS A 42 -1.39 -0.81 -17.20
CA CYS A 42 -0.19 -0.32 -17.86
C CYS A 42 -0.01 1.17 -17.55
N TYR A 43 1.10 1.50 -16.93
CA TYR A 43 1.53 2.86 -16.63
C TYR A 43 2.61 3.26 -17.62
N LEU A 44 2.42 4.38 -18.32
CA LEU A 44 3.38 4.90 -19.28
C LEU A 44 3.85 6.29 -18.86
N SER A 45 5.15 6.55 -19.01
CA SER A 45 5.73 7.86 -18.75
C SER A 45 5.08 8.93 -19.62
N GLY A 46 4.65 10.04 -19.01
CA GLY A 46 3.93 11.11 -19.70
C GLY A 46 2.41 10.93 -19.76
N TYR A 47 1.87 9.82 -19.24
CA TYR A 47 0.43 9.60 -19.10
C TYR A 47 0.05 9.35 -17.64
N ASN A 48 -0.79 10.23 -17.07
CA ASN A 48 -1.01 10.32 -15.62
C ASN A 48 -2.07 9.36 -15.07
N GLN A 49 -2.70 8.55 -15.92
CA GLN A 49 -3.72 7.58 -15.53
C GLN A 49 -3.27 6.17 -15.95
N PRO A 50 -3.51 5.12 -15.14
CA PRO A 50 -3.27 3.77 -15.60
C PRO A 50 -4.21 3.42 -16.74
N ILE A 51 -3.66 2.82 -17.79
CA ILE A 51 -4.47 2.14 -18.81
C ILE A 51 -4.84 0.80 -18.20
N SER A 52 -6.09 0.66 -17.79
CA SER A 52 -6.57 -0.52 -17.07
C SER A 52 -7.56 -1.32 -17.90
N GLY A 53 -7.51 -2.64 -17.78
CA GLY A 53 -8.51 -3.53 -18.34
C GLY A 53 -8.43 -4.94 -17.79
N GLY A 54 -9.35 -5.79 -18.23
CA GLY A 54 -9.33 -7.22 -17.92
C GLY A 54 -8.34 -8.00 -18.78
N ARG A 55 -8.53 -9.32 -18.82
CA ARG A 55 -7.71 -10.24 -19.61
C ARG A 55 -7.62 -9.86 -21.09
N GLU A 56 -8.75 -9.61 -21.75
CA GLU A 56 -8.80 -9.27 -23.18
C GLU A 56 -7.97 -8.03 -23.54
N PHE A 57 -8.01 -7.00 -22.68
CA PHE A 57 -7.18 -5.81 -22.84
C PHE A 57 -5.70 -6.16 -22.77
N PHE A 58 -5.30 -6.95 -21.77
CA PHE A 58 -3.90 -7.32 -21.58
C PHE A 58 -3.37 -8.20 -22.72
N GLU A 59 -4.15 -9.17 -23.18
CA GLU A 59 -3.78 -10.02 -24.32
C GLU A 59 -3.62 -9.19 -25.61
N SER A 60 -4.53 -8.25 -25.86
CA SER A 60 -4.44 -7.34 -27.00
C SER A 60 -3.23 -6.40 -26.89
N LEU A 61 -2.96 -5.85 -25.69
CA LEU A 61 -1.78 -5.02 -25.44
C LEU A 61 -0.49 -5.76 -25.78
N VAL A 62 -0.35 -6.97 -25.24
CA VAL A 62 0.84 -7.80 -25.43
C VAL A 62 1.04 -8.15 -26.92
N ARG A 63 -0.03 -8.56 -27.61
CA ARG A 63 0.03 -8.88 -29.05
C ARG A 63 0.40 -7.67 -29.90
N ALA A 64 -0.24 -6.53 -29.65
CA ALA A 64 0.00 -5.29 -30.39
C ALA A 64 1.45 -4.81 -30.23
N ILE A 65 1.99 -4.84 -29.00
CA ILE A 65 3.36 -4.42 -28.72
C ILE A 65 4.38 -5.34 -29.37
N SER A 66 4.23 -6.66 -29.23
CA SER A 66 5.17 -7.60 -29.84
C SER A 66 5.10 -7.58 -31.36
N GLY A 67 3.89 -7.49 -31.94
CA GLY A 67 3.70 -7.39 -33.39
C GLY A 67 4.33 -6.13 -33.99
N TYR A 68 4.09 -4.98 -33.35
CA TYR A 68 4.67 -3.71 -33.75
C TYR A 68 6.19 -3.68 -33.58
N ALA A 69 6.72 -4.20 -32.48
CA ALA A 69 8.16 -4.26 -32.23
C ALA A 69 8.88 -5.13 -33.28
N GLN A 70 8.29 -6.26 -33.68
CA GLN A 70 8.84 -7.09 -34.75
C GLN A 70 8.94 -6.34 -36.07
N GLU A 71 7.90 -5.62 -36.48
CA GLU A 71 7.93 -4.80 -37.69
C GLU A 71 8.96 -3.67 -37.59
N PHE A 72 8.95 -2.95 -36.47
CA PHE A 72 9.85 -1.82 -36.25
C PHE A 72 11.33 -2.23 -36.26
N LEU A 73 11.67 -3.36 -35.63
CA LEU A 73 13.04 -3.86 -35.55
C LEU A 73 13.50 -4.59 -36.83
N SER A 74 12.61 -5.31 -37.51
CA SER A 74 12.96 -6.07 -38.72
C SER A 74 12.86 -5.25 -40.00
N ASN A 75 12.13 -4.12 -39.96
CA ASN A 75 11.71 -3.35 -41.14
C ASN A 75 10.96 -4.20 -42.19
N VAL A 76 10.35 -5.30 -41.75
CA VAL A 76 9.49 -6.17 -42.56
C VAL A 76 8.04 -5.96 -42.12
N PRO A 77 7.10 -5.67 -43.04
CA PRO A 77 5.70 -5.47 -42.69
C PRO A 77 5.12 -6.69 -41.97
N ASN A 78 4.45 -6.47 -40.83
CA ASN A 78 3.77 -7.51 -40.08
C ASN A 78 2.25 -7.37 -40.25
N PRO A 79 1.56 -8.28 -40.96
CA PRO A 79 0.10 -8.21 -41.14
C PRO A 79 -0.69 -8.18 -39.82
N GLN A 80 -0.14 -8.79 -38.76
CA GLN A 80 -0.76 -8.80 -37.43
C GLN A 80 -0.63 -7.46 -36.70
N ALA A 81 0.32 -6.60 -37.07
CA ALA A 81 0.47 -5.26 -36.50
C ALA A 81 -0.52 -4.23 -37.10
N HIS A 82 -1.21 -4.58 -38.20
CA HIS A 82 -2.07 -3.66 -38.97
C HIS A 82 -3.56 -4.04 -38.96
N SER A 83 -4.03 -4.75 -37.94
CA SER A 83 -5.43 -5.20 -37.78
C SER A 83 -6.39 -4.08 -37.33
N LYS A 84 -6.48 -3.01 -38.13
CA LYS A 84 -7.28 -1.80 -37.82
C LYS A 84 -8.73 -2.11 -37.47
N GLY A 85 -9.13 -1.76 -36.24
CA GLY A 85 -10.50 -1.81 -35.72
C GLY A 85 -10.98 -3.18 -35.22
N SER A 86 -10.14 -4.21 -35.25
CA SER A 86 -10.48 -5.54 -34.74
C SER A 86 -9.97 -5.83 -33.33
N GLU A 87 -8.93 -5.12 -32.88
CA GLU A 87 -8.29 -5.32 -31.58
C GLU A 87 -8.57 -4.17 -30.60
N LEU A 88 -8.43 -4.42 -29.29
CA LEU A 88 -8.63 -3.41 -28.25
C LEU A 88 -7.43 -2.45 -28.14
N VAL A 89 -6.25 -2.88 -28.59
CA VAL A 89 -5.02 -2.10 -28.54
C VAL A 89 -4.34 -2.16 -29.90
N GLU A 90 -3.91 -0.99 -30.39
CA GLU A 90 -3.13 -0.83 -31.61
C GLU A 90 -1.91 0.05 -31.35
N VAL A 91 -0.87 -0.12 -32.16
CA VAL A 91 0.34 0.70 -32.10
C VAL A 91 0.68 1.19 -33.50
N GLU A 92 0.80 2.51 -33.66
CA GLU A 92 1.13 3.13 -34.94
C GLU A 92 2.43 3.93 -34.86
N ARG A 93 3.18 3.96 -35.97
CA ARG A 93 4.36 4.81 -36.11
C ARG A 93 3.93 6.22 -36.53
N ILE A 94 4.23 7.23 -35.72
CA ILE A 94 4.04 8.64 -36.10
C ILE A 94 5.23 9.12 -36.94
N ASN A 95 6.46 8.88 -36.45
CA ASN A 95 7.70 9.20 -37.15
C ASN A 95 8.83 8.28 -36.68
N ASN A 96 10.09 8.64 -36.90
CA ASN A 96 11.22 7.78 -36.53
C ASN A 96 11.36 7.53 -35.03
N ASP A 97 11.04 8.52 -34.19
CA ASP A 97 11.31 8.48 -32.76
C ASP A 97 10.03 8.58 -31.91
N ARG A 98 8.86 8.51 -32.55
CA ARG A 98 7.56 8.66 -31.92
C ARG A 98 6.58 7.60 -32.40
N HIS A 99 5.92 6.99 -31.43
CA HIS A 99 4.95 5.91 -31.59
C HIS A 99 3.68 6.31 -30.86
N GLN A 100 2.54 5.80 -31.31
CA GLN A 100 1.25 6.05 -30.69
C GLN A 100 0.61 4.74 -30.31
N LEU A 101 0.29 4.59 -29.03
CA LEU A 101 -0.56 3.53 -28.52
C LEU A 101 -2.01 4.01 -28.58
N ILE A 102 -2.87 3.20 -29.19
CA ILE A 102 -4.28 3.49 -29.40
C ILE A 102 -5.08 2.41 -28.65
N ILE A 103 -5.96 2.82 -27.75
CA ILE A 103 -6.76 1.91 -26.93
C ILE A 103 -8.24 2.16 -27.20
N TYR A 104 -8.94 1.13 -27.66
CA TYR A 104 -10.37 1.14 -27.92
C TYR A 104 -11.12 0.67 -26.68
N SER A 105 -12.29 1.27 -26.44
CA SER A 105 -13.21 0.77 -25.43
C SER A 105 -13.86 -0.54 -25.89
N ASP A 106 -14.08 -1.45 -24.95
CA ASP A 106 -14.84 -2.69 -25.16
C ASP A 106 -16.36 -2.43 -25.38
N SER A 107 -16.82 -1.19 -25.17
CA SER A 107 -18.21 -0.78 -25.43
C SER A 107 -18.42 -0.41 -26.90
N THR A 108 -19.41 -1.03 -27.56
CA THR A 108 -19.69 -0.84 -29.00
C THR A 108 -20.03 0.61 -29.39
N ASP A 109 -20.49 1.43 -28.44
CA ASP A 109 -20.87 2.83 -28.66
C ASP A 109 -19.68 3.81 -28.68
N ASN A 110 -18.47 3.38 -28.32
CA ASN A 110 -17.33 4.28 -28.08
C ASN A 110 -16.05 3.87 -28.82
N ARG A 111 -16.15 3.09 -29.90
CA ARG A 111 -15.01 2.81 -30.80
C ARG A 111 -14.57 4.03 -31.63
N ASP A 112 -15.44 5.03 -31.77
CA ASP A 112 -15.18 6.22 -32.59
C ASP A 112 -14.24 7.24 -31.92
N ASN A 113 -13.94 7.09 -30.62
CA ASN A 113 -13.03 7.99 -29.90
C ASN A 113 -12.03 7.21 -29.03
N PRO A 114 -11.02 6.56 -29.65
CA PRO A 114 -10.04 5.79 -28.90
C PRO A 114 -9.09 6.69 -28.09
N LEU A 115 -8.61 6.16 -26.96
CA LEU A 115 -7.56 6.79 -26.17
C LEU A 115 -6.23 6.68 -26.93
N ARG A 116 -5.58 7.81 -27.21
CA ARG A 116 -4.30 7.88 -27.93
C ARG A 116 -3.21 8.39 -27.01
N ILE A 117 -2.11 7.65 -26.92
CA ILE A 117 -0.98 7.95 -26.05
C ILE A 117 0.29 7.93 -26.88
N ASP A 118 0.96 9.08 -26.95
CA ASP A 118 2.24 9.21 -27.64
C ASP A 118 3.38 8.75 -26.73
N MET A 119 4.30 7.96 -27.28
CA MET A 119 5.52 7.51 -26.61
C MET A 119 6.74 7.68 -27.53
N ASN A 120 7.91 7.88 -26.92
CA ASN A 120 9.17 7.87 -27.65
C ASN A 120 9.70 6.44 -27.80
N THR A 121 10.74 6.24 -28.62
CA THR A 121 11.35 4.92 -28.85
C THR A 121 11.86 4.26 -27.57
N VAL A 122 12.36 5.05 -26.62
CA VAL A 122 12.81 4.52 -25.32
C VAL A 122 11.63 3.94 -24.53
N GLY A 123 10.51 4.65 -24.46
CA GLY A 123 9.29 4.18 -23.82
C GLY A 123 8.69 2.96 -24.49
N LEU A 124 8.77 2.88 -25.83
CA LEU A 124 8.40 1.68 -26.57
C LEU A 124 9.27 0.48 -26.17
N PHE A 125 10.59 0.64 -26.11
CA PHE A 125 11.49 -0.46 -25.73
C PHE A 125 11.32 -0.88 -24.28
N ASP A 126 11.09 0.06 -23.35
CA ASP A 126 10.75 -0.28 -21.96
C ASP A 126 9.43 -1.06 -21.88
N LEU A 127 8.46 -0.77 -22.75
CA LEU A 127 7.19 -1.51 -22.82
C LEU A 127 7.36 -2.91 -23.43
N VAL A 128 8.21 -3.06 -24.45
CA VAL A 128 8.58 -4.37 -25.01
C VAL A 128 9.30 -5.22 -23.96
N GLU A 129 10.28 -4.65 -23.26
CA GLU A 129 11.01 -5.34 -22.19
C GLU A 129 10.08 -5.75 -21.04
N ALA A 130 9.09 -4.92 -20.67
CA ALA A 130 8.10 -5.28 -19.66
C ALA A 130 7.26 -6.50 -20.10
N VAL A 131 6.91 -6.59 -21.38
CA VAL A 131 6.19 -7.73 -21.98
C VAL A 131 7.08 -8.98 -22.00
N ASP A 132 8.36 -8.83 -22.34
CA ASP A 132 9.31 -9.95 -22.34
C ASP A 132 9.56 -10.49 -20.93
N GLN A 133 9.66 -9.61 -19.93
CA GLN A 133 9.75 -10.01 -18.51
C GLN A 133 8.48 -10.73 -18.03
N PHE A 134 7.31 -10.36 -18.56
CA PHE A 134 6.07 -11.08 -18.32
C PHE A 134 6.13 -12.50 -18.89
N PHE A 135 6.56 -12.70 -20.15
CA PHE A 135 6.69 -14.04 -20.72
C PHE A 135 7.81 -14.89 -20.09
N ALA A 136 8.84 -14.24 -19.56
CA ALA A 136 9.88 -14.94 -18.78
C ALA A 136 9.35 -15.45 -17.42
N ASP A 137 8.22 -14.93 -16.95
CA ASP A 137 7.60 -15.33 -15.70
C ASP A 137 6.63 -16.50 -15.88
N SER A 138 7.18 -17.72 -15.85
CA SER A 138 6.40 -18.97 -15.97
C SER A 138 5.33 -19.20 -14.90
N GLN A 139 5.28 -18.34 -13.87
CA GLN A 139 4.30 -18.40 -12.79
C GLN A 139 3.18 -17.35 -12.93
N THR A 140 3.07 -16.70 -14.08
CA THR A 140 2.07 -15.67 -14.33
C THR A 140 1.39 -15.89 -15.67
N LEU A 141 0.13 -16.31 -15.62
CA LEU A 141 -0.71 -16.64 -16.76
C LEU A 141 -0.01 -17.63 -17.73
N PRO A 142 0.38 -18.83 -17.27
CA PRO A 142 1.12 -19.78 -18.11
C PRO A 142 0.33 -20.26 -19.34
N GLU A 143 -1.00 -20.11 -19.31
CA GLU A 143 -1.89 -20.38 -20.45
C GLU A 143 -1.85 -19.29 -21.53
N LEU A 144 -1.31 -18.10 -21.21
CA LEU A 144 -1.17 -17.02 -22.18
C LEU A 144 0.10 -17.23 -23.00
N ILE A 145 -0.08 -17.75 -24.21
CA ILE A 145 1.02 -18.00 -25.15
C ILE A 145 0.94 -16.97 -26.29
N LEU A 146 2.06 -16.31 -26.56
CA LEU A 146 2.19 -15.44 -27.71
C LEU A 146 2.50 -16.25 -28.97
N GLU A 147 1.55 -16.39 -29.87
CA GLU A 147 1.78 -16.97 -31.20
C GLU A 147 2.50 -15.98 -32.11
N LEU A 148 3.81 -15.82 -31.94
CA LEU A 148 4.64 -15.03 -32.85
C LEU A 148 4.84 -15.80 -34.17
N GLN A 149 4.15 -15.39 -35.23
CA GLN A 149 4.41 -15.95 -36.56
C GLN A 149 5.70 -15.35 -37.15
N PRO A 150 6.65 -16.17 -37.64
CA PRO A 150 7.85 -15.65 -38.27
C PRO A 150 7.47 -14.87 -39.52
N VAL A 151 7.85 -13.59 -39.56
CA VAL A 151 7.55 -12.70 -40.68
C VAL A 151 8.36 -13.15 -41.89
N SER A 152 7.69 -13.73 -42.89
CA SER A 152 8.38 -14.16 -44.11
C SER A 152 8.88 -12.92 -44.86
N ARG A 153 10.18 -12.86 -45.16
CA ARG A 153 10.78 -11.81 -46.03
C ARG A 153 10.18 -11.80 -47.45
N SER A 154 9.33 -12.77 -47.77
CA SER A 154 8.68 -12.97 -49.06
C SER A 154 7.71 -11.84 -49.46
N TYR A 155 7.28 -10.97 -48.55
CA TYR A 155 6.34 -9.88 -48.86
C TYR A 155 7.00 -8.53 -49.17
N GLY A 156 8.32 -8.41 -49.02
CA GLY A 156 9.06 -7.16 -49.33
C GLY A 156 9.61 -7.05 -50.75
N MET A 157 9.40 -8.05 -51.61
CA MET A 157 10.00 -8.08 -52.95
C MET A 157 9.06 -8.70 -53.97
N SER A 158 7.90 -8.07 -54.16
CA SER A 158 7.00 -8.32 -55.29
C SER A 158 6.67 -7.00 -55.98
N GLY A 159 7.72 -6.33 -56.45
CA GLY A 159 7.66 -5.27 -57.44
C GLY A 159 8.81 -5.49 -58.41
N GLN A 160 8.53 -6.23 -59.49
CA GLN A 160 9.39 -6.52 -60.65
C GLN A 160 10.56 -7.49 -60.40
N LEU A 161 10.32 -8.78 -60.67
CA LEU A 161 11.04 -9.50 -61.72
C LEU A 161 10.30 -10.80 -62.03
N ALA A 162 9.87 -10.90 -63.28
CA ALA A 162 9.16 -12.02 -63.85
C ALA A 162 9.99 -13.31 -63.85
N LEU A 163 9.28 -14.43 -63.63
CA LEU A 163 9.59 -15.79 -64.04
C LEU A 163 11.06 -16.26 -63.97
N ARG A 164 11.35 -17.21 -63.07
CA ARG A 164 11.72 -18.57 -63.51
C ARG A 164 11.69 -19.62 -62.41
N GLN A 165 11.09 -20.73 -62.80
CA GLN A 165 10.99 -22.06 -62.20
C GLN A 165 12.28 -22.69 -61.65
N ALA A 166 12.02 -23.75 -60.86
CA ALA A 166 12.71 -25.04 -60.74
C ALA A 166 13.86 -25.11 -59.70
N VAL A 167 14.02 -26.14 -58.87
CA VAL A 167 13.36 -27.45 -58.62
C VAL A 167 13.88 -27.91 -57.23
N PRO A 168 13.14 -28.73 -56.45
CA PRO A 168 13.61 -29.22 -55.15
C PRO A 168 14.66 -30.33 -55.33
N ALA A 169 15.74 -30.30 -54.55
CA ALA A 169 16.66 -31.42 -54.44
C ALA A 169 16.76 -31.84 -52.97
N THR A 170 16.03 -32.91 -52.68
CA THR A 170 16.28 -33.87 -51.60
C THR A 170 17.72 -34.38 -51.63
N VAL A 171 18.30 -34.67 -50.46
CA VAL A 171 19.50 -35.48 -50.10
C VAL A 171 20.33 -34.69 -49.06
N GLY A 172 20.74 -35.21 -47.91
CA GLY A 172 20.73 -36.58 -47.42
C GLY A 172 21.08 -36.68 -45.94
N VAL A 173 20.76 -37.85 -45.40
CA VAL A 173 21.17 -38.36 -44.10
C VAL A 173 22.63 -38.82 -44.20
N SER A 174 23.36 -38.75 -43.08
CA SER A 174 24.52 -39.57 -42.66
C SER A 174 25.89 -38.90 -42.49
N SER A 175 26.32 -38.92 -41.22
CA SER A 175 27.67 -39.22 -40.70
C SER A 175 28.88 -38.42 -41.17
N LEU A 176 29.52 -37.69 -40.24
CA LEU A 176 30.98 -37.74 -40.12
C LEU A 176 31.48 -37.41 -38.71
N ALA A 177 32.43 -38.22 -38.27
CA ALA A 177 33.06 -38.24 -36.96
C ALA A 177 34.13 -37.14 -36.78
N ILE A 178 34.36 -36.80 -35.52
CA ILE A 178 35.60 -36.33 -34.87
C ILE A 178 36.68 -35.75 -35.80
N ALA A 179 36.90 -34.44 -35.71
CA ALA A 179 38.22 -33.85 -35.89
C ALA A 179 38.45 -32.82 -34.78
N ALA A 180 39.30 -33.22 -33.84
CA ALA A 180 39.96 -32.35 -32.90
C ALA A 180 40.87 -31.34 -33.62
N LEU A 181 41.30 -30.33 -32.87
CA LEU A 181 42.31 -29.30 -33.19
C LEU A 181 41.77 -28.00 -33.80
N ALA A 182 41.30 -27.10 -32.94
CA ALA A 182 41.79 -25.73 -32.86
C ALA A 182 40.98 -24.97 -31.78
N LEU A 183 41.60 -24.73 -30.63
CA LEU A 183 41.42 -23.58 -29.70
C LEU A 183 42.09 -23.91 -28.33
N GLY A 184 43.33 -24.40 -28.39
CA GLY A 184 44.18 -24.67 -27.22
C GLY A 184 45.17 -23.54 -26.90
N ILE A 185 44.86 -22.30 -27.25
CA ILE A 185 45.80 -21.15 -27.08
C ILE A 185 45.09 -19.93 -26.50
N ILE A 186 44.42 -20.10 -25.35
CA ILE A 186 44.14 -18.95 -24.48
C ILE A 186 44.48 -19.39 -23.04
N PRO A 187 45.59 -18.92 -22.45
CA PRO A 187 45.88 -19.18 -21.05
C PRO A 187 44.86 -18.43 -20.16
N PRO A 188 44.29 -19.08 -19.13
CA PRO A 188 43.40 -18.41 -18.18
C PRO A 188 44.19 -17.42 -17.30
N PRO A 189 43.63 -16.27 -16.94
CA PRO A 189 44.32 -15.25 -16.15
C PRO A 189 44.54 -15.71 -14.70
N GLU A 190 45.75 -15.47 -14.19
CA GLU A 190 46.16 -15.78 -12.82
C GLU A 190 45.74 -14.66 -11.84
N TRP A 191 45.20 -15.08 -10.68
CA TRP A 191 44.75 -14.23 -9.60
C TRP A 191 45.87 -14.12 -8.54
N ASN A 192 46.37 -12.90 -8.27
CA ASN A 192 47.39 -12.65 -7.24
C ASN A 192 46.79 -11.90 -6.05
N PRO A 193 46.64 -12.54 -4.88
CA PRO A 193 46.52 -11.83 -3.61
C PRO A 193 47.88 -11.84 -2.91
N THR A 194 48.40 -10.67 -2.55
CA THR A 194 49.43 -10.58 -1.51
C THR A 194 49.12 -9.47 -0.53
N THR A 195 49.17 -9.90 0.71
CA THR A 195 48.96 -9.30 2.02
C THR A 195 49.85 -8.09 2.34
N GLN A 196 49.22 -7.06 2.94
CA GLN A 196 49.52 -6.46 4.25
C GLN A 196 51.00 -6.34 4.71
N ASN A 197 51.51 -5.10 4.86
CA ASN A 197 51.92 -4.53 6.17
C ASN A 197 52.36 -3.05 6.13
N THR A 198 51.70 -2.26 6.99
CA THR A 198 52.18 -1.23 7.94
C THR A 198 53.43 -0.36 7.66
N GLN A 199 53.25 0.97 7.70
CA GLN A 199 53.80 1.83 8.77
C GLN A 199 53.32 3.31 8.69
N THR A 200 52.65 3.71 9.78
CA THR A 200 52.80 4.94 10.58
C THR A 200 53.24 6.25 9.92
N SER A 201 52.39 7.28 10.01
CA SER A 201 52.82 8.63 10.40
C SER A 201 51.69 9.40 11.07
N SER A 202 51.99 9.88 12.28
CA SER A 202 51.20 10.79 13.08
C SER A 202 51.16 12.20 12.46
N GLY A 203 50.05 12.91 12.67
CA GLY A 203 49.97 14.34 12.36
C GLY A 203 48.59 14.92 12.62
N VAL A 204 48.31 15.26 13.87
CA VAL A 204 47.30 16.28 14.24
C VAL A 204 47.99 17.64 14.09
N PRO A 205 47.32 18.63 13.49
CA PRO A 205 46.94 19.78 14.31
C PRO A 205 45.50 20.24 14.09
N GLU A 206 45.10 21.04 15.07
CA GLU A 206 43.79 21.51 15.46
C GLU A 206 43.34 22.79 14.74
N SER A 207 42.02 22.98 14.70
CA SER A 207 41.27 24.24 14.81
C SER A 207 40.78 25.03 13.57
N SER A 208 39.43 25.04 13.49
CA SER A 208 38.53 26.21 13.33
C SER A 208 38.46 26.97 12.00
N ALA A 209 37.29 26.91 11.34
CA ALA A 209 36.38 28.06 11.18
C ALA A 209 35.10 27.66 10.42
N ALA A 210 34.00 28.28 10.84
CA ALA A 210 32.63 28.09 10.38
C ALA A 210 32.40 28.54 8.92
N SER A 211 31.41 27.91 8.27
CA SER A 211 30.59 28.55 7.23
C SER A 211 29.21 27.89 7.18
N THR A 212 28.23 28.73 7.49
CA THR A 212 26.78 28.62 7.33
C THR A 212 26.39 28.16 5.93
N THR A 213 25.52 27.14 5.83
CA THR A 213 24.43 27.12 4.83
C THR A 213 23.23 26.38 5.39
N SER A 214 22.09 27.08 5.35
CA SER A 214 20.75 26.60 5.63
C SER A 214 20.31 25.64 4.52
N PRO A 215 19.72 24.47 4.81
CA PRO A 215 18.89 23.78 3.84
C PRO A 215 17.46 24.28 3.97
N THR A 216 17.01 24.95 2.92
CA THR A 216 15.61 25.08 2.50
C THR A 216 14.95 23.68 2.54
N PRO A 217 13.69 23.53 2.99
CA PRO A 217 13.04 22.23 3.05
C PRO A 217 12.66 21.80 1.64
N ASP A 218 13.48 20.95 1.02
CA ASP A 218 13.07 20.20 -0.16
C ASP A 218 12.01 19.16 0.21
N SER A 219 11.02 19.07 -0.67
CA SER A 219 9.82 18.27 -0.52
C SER A 219 10.11 16.77 -0.66
N THR A 220 10.11 16.05 0.46
CA THR A 220 10.33 14.58 0.51
C THR A 220 9.09 13.82 1.00
N VAL A 221 7.88 14.18 0.55
CA VAL A 221 6.63 13.59 1.06
C VAL A 221 6.12 12.39 0.23
N ALA A 222 6.75 12.04 -0.89
CA ALA A 222 6.22 11.04 -1.83
C ALA A 222 6.70 9.58 -1.64
N SER A 223 7.37 9.21 -0.52
CA SER A 223 8.03 7.90 -0.40
C SER A 223 7.34 6.86 0.49
N ASN A 224 6.20 7.14 1.13
CA ASN A 224 5.71 6.30 2.24
C ASN A 224 4.55 5.33 1.89
N ILE A 225 4.14 5.24 0.62
CA ILE A 225 3.07 4.32 0.17
C ILE A 225 3.60 2.88 -0.03
N GLN A 226 4.89 2.74 -0.33
CA GLN A 226 5.52 1.46 -0.69
C GLN A 226 5.78 0.55 0.53
N ASP A 227 5.99 1.13 1.71
CA ASP A 227 6.40 0.37 2.91
C ASP A 227 5.23 -0.29 3.64
N LEU A 228 4.03 0.32 3.66
CA LEU A 228 2.90 -0.26 4.39
C LEU A 228 2.45 -1.59 3.78
N GLU A 229 2.28 -1.67 2.45
CA GLU A 229 1.83 -2.92 1.79
C GLU A 229 2.91 -4.02 1.91
N ALA A 230 4.21 -3.65 1.85
CA ALA A 230 5.31 -4.57 2.10
C ALA A 230 5.32 -5.10 3.55
N LEU A 231 5.06 -4.23 4.53
CA LEU A 231 4.96 -4.59 5.95
C LEU A 231 3.75 -5.50 6.22
N LEU A 232 2.58 -5.17 5.67
CA LEU A 232 1.36 -5.97 5.84
C LEU A 232 1.47 -7.37 5.20
N ASN A 233 2.25 -7.53 4.14
CA ASN A 233 2.47 -8.83 3.50
C ASN A 233 3.54 -9.69 4.20
N SER A 234 4.35 -9.10 5.09
CA SER A 234 5.48 -9.78 5.74
C SER A 234 5.24 -10.10 7.22
N VAL A 235 4.15 -9.58 7.79
CA VAL A 235 3.84 -9.60 9.22
C VAL A 235 2.36 -9.99 9.44
N PRO A 236 2.02 -10.79 10.46
CA PRO A 236 0.63 -11.13 10.75
C PRO A 236 -0.22 -9.91 11.14
N GLU A 237 -1.49 -9.92 10.75
CA GLU A 237 -2.47 -8.92 11.15
C GLU A 237 -2.96 -9.15 12.60
N ILE A 238 -3.06 -8.07 13.38
CA ILE A 238 -3.71 -8.10 14.69
C ILE A 238 -5.22 -8.20 14.49
N THR A 239 -5.81 -9.34 14.87
CA THR A 239 -7.24 -9.62 14.69
C THR A 239 -7.99 -9.80 16.01
N ASP A 240 -7.30 -9.79 17.16
CA ASP A 240 -7.91 -9.88 18.49
C ASP A 240 -8.83 -8.66 18.74
N PRO A 241 -10.14 -8.86 18.99
CA PRO A 241 -11.09 -7.75 19.13
C PRO A 241 -10.75 -6.76 20.23
N SER A 242 -10.27 -7.24 21.38
CA SER A 242 -9.92 -6.41 22.55
C SER A 242 -8.68 -5.56 22.27
N GLN A 243 -7.66 -6.16 21.67
CA GLN A 243 -6.45 -5.48 21.24
C GLN A 243 -6.77 -4.45 20.15
N LEU A 244 -7.57 -4.82 19.13
CA LEU A 244 -8.02 -3.90 18.08
C LEU A 244 -8.82 -2.73 18.65
N LYS A 245 -9.66 -2.96 19.65
CA LYS A 245 -10.45 -1.89 20.29
C LYS A 245 -9.55 -0.94 21.09
N SER A 246 -8.56 -1.46 21.81
CA SER A 246 -7.55 -0.64 22.48
C SER A 246 -6.81 0.22 21.45
N LEU A 247 -6.23 -0.41 20.41
CA LEU A 247 -5.47 0.26 19.35
C LEU A 247 -6.31 1.29 18.58
N ASN A 248 -7.58 1.00 18.29
CA ASN A 248 -8.51 1.95 17.67
C ASN A 248 -8.61 3.24 18.47
N ARG A 249 -8.80 3.13 19.79
CA ARG A 249 -8.89 4.30 20.69
C ARG A 249 -7.58 5.08 20.73
N GLN A 250 -6.43 4.42 20.80
CA GLN A 250 -5.14 5.12 20.80
C GLN A 250 -4.93 5.88 19.49
N LEU A 251 -5.21 5.21 18.36
CA LEU A 251 -5.11 5.80 17.04
C LEU A 251 -6.03 7.01 16.90
N TYR A 252 -7.29 6.86 17.32
CA TYR A 252 -8.26 7.96 17.35
C TYR A 252 -7.71 9.13 18.16
N ASN A 253 -7.37 8.91 19.43
CA ASN A 253 -6.91 9.97 20.33
C ASN A 253 -5.69 10.71 19.77
N ARG A 254 -4.73 9.96 19.22
CA ARG A 254 -3.50 10.49 18.63
C ARG A 254 -3.76 11.37 17.40
N ILE A 255 -4.58 10.90 16.47
CA ILE A 255 -4.92 11.68 15.28
C ILE A 255 -5.77 12.89 15.68
N ASN A 256 -6.73 12.69 16.59
CA ASN A 256 -7.66 13.72 17.03
C ASN A 256 -6.94 14.88 17.73
N SER A 257 -6.00 14.62 18.63
CA SER A 257 -5.22 15.68 19.29
C SER A 257 -4.38 16.51 18.33
N GLU A 258 -4.05 15.96 17.17
CA GLU A 258 -3.12 16.53 16.20
C GLU A 258 -3.86 17.20 15.03
N TRP A 259 -5.13 16.87 14.81
CA TRP A 259 -5.91 17.48 13.75
C TRP A 259 -6.53 18.82 14.18
N GLN A 260 -5.77 19.91 14.05
CA GLN A 260 -6.19 21.26 14.47
C GLN A 260 -7.00 22.01 13.39
N ASN A 261 -6.70 21.81 12.10
CA ASN A 261 -7.31 22.55 10.98
C ASN A 261 -8.52 21.82 10.35
N ARG A 262 -9.50 21.42 11.17
CA ARG A 262 -10.55 20.48 10.74
C ARG A 262 -11.55 21.00 9.72
N GLY A 263 -11.71 22.32 9.62
CA GLY A 263 -12.70 22.97 8.75
C GLY A 263 -12.28 23.14 7.29
N GLN A 264 -11.09 22.65 6.89
CA GLN A 264 -10.50 22.93 5.57
C GLN A 264 -10.70 21.81 4.54
N ILE A 265 -11.53 20.81 4.87
CA ILE A 265 -11.77 19.62 4.05
C ILE A 265 -13.10 19.77 3.31
N GLY A 266 -13.06 19.76 1.97
CA GLY A 266 -14.26 19.85 1.13
C GLY A 266 -15.02 18.51 1.00
N GLU A 267 -14.28 17.39 1.01
CA GLU A 267 -14.80 16.04 0.83
C GLU A 267 -14.14 15.07 1.81
N ASN A 268 -14.81 13.98 2.16
CA ASN A 268 -14.26 13.01 3.10
C ASN A 268 -12.93 12.43 2.58
N LEU A 269 -11.90 12.46 3.42
CA LEU A 269 -10.59 11.87 3.12
C LEU A 269 -10.52 10.49 3.79
N VAL A 270 -10.38 9.43 3.00
CA VAL A 270 -10.42 8.04 3.49
C VAL A 270 -9.03 7.40 3.37
N TYR A 271 -8.52 6.87 4.47
CA TYR A 271 -7.22 6.22 4.53
C TYR A 271 -7.30 4.81 5.14
N ARG A 272 -6.44 3.90 4.66
CA ARG A 272 -6.05 2.67 5.36
C ARG A 272 -4.79 2.98 6.16
N ILE A 273 -4.76 2.66 7.45
CA ILE A 273 -3.65 2.96 8.35
C ILE A 273 -3.16 1.68 9.02
N GLY A 274 -1.84 1.44 8.97
CA GLY A 274 -1.17 0.40 9.74
C GLY A 274 -0.69 0.92 11.09
N VAL A 275 -0.93 0.14 12.14
CA VAL A 275 -0.58 0.48 13.53
C VAL A 275 0.11 -0.69 14.21
N ALA A 276 1.25 -0.45 14.86
CA ALA A 276 1.99 -1.47 15.64
C ALA A 276 1.26 -1.83 16.96
N THR A 277 1.71 -2.85 17.70
CA THR A 277 1.02 -3.27 18.94
C THR A 277 1.11 -2.23 20.07
N ASP A 278 2.02 -1.25 19.94
CA ASP A 278 2.18 -0.11 20.84
C ASP A 278 1.42 1.15 20.42
N GLY A 279 0.61 1.08 19.35
CA GLY A 279 -0.24 2.19 18.92
C GLY A 279 0.43 3.21 18.00
N ARG A 280 1.70 3.02 17.62
CA ARG A 280 2.38 3.90 16.65
C ARG A 280 1.89 3.65 15.23
N ILE A 281 1.75 4.73 14.46
CA ILE A 281 1.38 4.67 13.04
C ILE A 281 2.64 4.36 12.24
N ILE A 282 2.63 3.23 11.54
CA ILE A 282 3.76 2.76 10.74
C ILE A 282 3.60 3.09 9.24
N GLY A 283 2.39 3.41 8.81
CA GLY A 283 2.10 3.73 7.41
C GLY A 283 0.63 4.07 7.19
N TYR A 284 0.34 4.73 6.07
CA TYR A 284 -1.03 4.97 5.61
C TYR A 284 -1.12 4.91 4.08
N LYS A 285 -2.32 4.64 3.56
CA LYS A 285 -2.64 4.63 2.13
C LYS A 285 -3.97 5.36 1.88
N SER A 286 -3.97 6.30 0.95
CA SER A 286 -5.15 7.01 0.46
C SER A 286 -6.08 6.04 -0.29
N LEU A 287 -7.39 6.15 -0.08
CA LEU A 287 -8.39 5.26 -0.68
C LEU A 287 -9.37 5.97 -1.62
N ASN A 288 -9.29 7.30 -1.70
CA ASN A 288 -10.04 8.10 -2.67
C ASN A 288 -9.20 9.29 -3.16
N GLN A 289 -9.52 9.84 -4.33
CA GLN A 289 -8.78 10.95 -4.93
C GLN A 289 -8.59 12.12 -3.96
N SER A 290 -9.66 12.53 -3.28
CA SER A 290 -9.65 13.64 -2.33
C SER A 290 -8.65 13.41 -1.20
N SER A 291 -8.50 12.19 -0.69
CA SER A 291 -7.50 11.82 0.33
C SER A 291 -6.05 11.87 -0.18
N SER A 292 -5.83 11.64 -1.47
CA SER A 292 -4.52 11.86 -2.09
C SER A 292 -4.22 13.35 -2.23
N ASP A 293 -5.16 14.12 -2.79
CA ASP A 293 -4.98 15.54 -3.10
C ASP A 293 -4.84 16.42 -1.86
N GLN A 294 -5.43 15.99 -0.75
CA GLN A 294 -5.55 16.79 0.47
C GLN A 294 -4.82 16.18 1.66
N ILE A 295 -3.83 15.32 1.42
CA ILE A 295 -3.04 14.66 2.47
C ILE A 295 -2.42 15.66 3.47
N GLU A 296 -1.95 16.81 2.96
CA GLU A 296 -1.36 17.90 3.76
C GLU A 296 -2.35 18.56 4.73
N LYS A 297 -3.66 18.36 4.53
CA LYS A 297 -4.71 18.84 5.44
C LYS A 297 -4.95 17.89 6.61
N THR A 298 -4.29 16.73 6.62
CA THR A 298 -4.37 15.74 7.69
C THR A 298 -3.09 15.76 8.53
N PRO A 299 -3.16 15.35 9.80
CA PRO A 299 -1.94 15.18 10.60
C PRO A 299 -1.19 13.87 10.26
N LEU A 300 -1.64 13.06 9.30
CA LEU A 300 -1.03 11.75 9.05
C LEU A 300 0.46 11.80 8.68
N PRO A 301 0.94 12.71 7.80
CA PRO A 301 2.35 12.76 7.42
C PRO A 301 3.29 12.94 8.61
N ARG A 302 2.90 13.78 9.57
CA ARG A 302 3.70 14.07 10.79
C ARG A 302 3.54 13.05 11.91
N LEU A 303 2.62 12.11 11.78
CA LEU A 303 2.39 11.06 12.77
C LEU A 303 3.04 9.73 12.39
N LEU A 304 3.60 9.62 11.19
CA LEU A 304 4.38 8.46 10.76
C LEU A 304 5.57 8.24 11.68
N TYR A 305 5.74 6.98 12.08
CA TYR A 305 6.88 6.51 12.81
C TYR A 305 7.71 5.58 11.92
N ASN A 306 8.98 5.91 11.71
CA ASN A 306 9.91 5.02 11.02
C ASN A 306 10.52 4.07 12.05
N PRO A 307 10.29 2.75 11.95
CA PRO A 307 10.98 1.79 12.81
C PRO A 307 12.49 1.83 12.54
N VAL A 308 13.28 1.85 13.61
CA VAL A 308 14.75 1.83 13.51
C VAL A 308 15.18 0.52 12.87
N SER A 309 15.86 0.58 11.73
CA SER A 309 16.49 -0.56 11.06
C SER A 309 17.44 -1.27 12.02
N GLY A 310 17.07 -2.47 12.50
CA GLY A 310 17.99 -3.26 13.33
C GLY A 310 17.41 -4.34 14.24
N THR A 311 16.09 -4.42 14.46
CA THR A 311 15.52 -5.51 15.29
C THR A 311 14.60 -6.40 14.48
N SER A 312 15.03 -7.65 14.30
CA SER A 312 14.38 -8.76 13.58
C SER A 312 13.03 -9.24 14.15
N ASN A 313 12.30 -8.39 14.87
CA ASN A 313 10.97 -8.73 15.38
C ASN A 313 9.92 -8.21 14.41
N LYS A 314 9.40 -9.12 13.59
CA LYS A 314 8.20 -8.93 12.76
C LYS A 314 6.97 -8.80 13.67
N GLU A 315 6.79 -7.63 14.26
CA GLU A 315 5.73 -7.35 15.21
C GLU A 315 4.37 -7.21 14.49
N PRO A 316 3.30 -7.93 14.92
CA PRO A 316 1.99 -7.86 14.31
C PRO A 316 1.46 -6.44 14.07
N ILE A 317 0.73 -6.24 12.97
CA ILE A 317 0.20 -4.91 12.59
C ILE A 317 -1.32 -4.94 12.62
N ALA A 318 -1.95 -3.98 13.30
CA ALA A 318 -3.37 -3.71 13.21
C ALA A 318 -3.65 -2.78 12.02
N GLN A 319 -4.78 -2.99 11.36
CA GLN A 319 -5.20 -2.16 10.25
C GLN A 319 -6.49 -1.41 10.59
N PHE A 320 -6.54 -0.13 10.28
CA PHE A 320 -7.68 0.73 10.52
C PHE A 320 -8.08 1.48 9.26
N ARG A 321 -9.39 1.65 9.07
CA ARG A 321 -9.95 2.67 8.18
C ARG A 321 -10.10 3.96 8.98
N VAL A 322 -9.51 5.04 8.47
CA VAL A 322 -9.61 6.37 9.06
C VAL A 322 -10.27 7.32 8.06
N VAL A 323 -11.27 8.07 8.53
CA VAL A 323 -11.99 9.05 7.71
C VAL A 323 -11.92 10.42 8.37
N PHE A 324 -11.34 11.38 7.66
CA PHE A 324 -11.43 12.79 7.97
C PHE A 324 -12.62 13.36 7.22
N THR A 325 -13.71 13.62 7.92
CA THR A 325 -14.95 14.05 7.26
C THR A 325 -14.92 15.54 6.94
N ASN A 326 -15.67 15.95 5.91
CA ASN A 326 -15.90 17.36 5.59
C ASN A 326 -16.73 18.11 6.65
N LYS A 327 -17.21 17.41 7.68
CA LYS A 327 -17.89 17.95 8.86
C LYS A 327 -16.95 18.10 10.06
N ALA A 328 -15.64 18.10 9.84
CA ALA A 328 -14.63 18.21 10.90
C ALA A 328 -14.63 17.05 11.93
N GLN A 329 -15.28 15.93 11.61
CA GLN A 329 -15.31 14.73 12.46
C GLN A 329 -14.26 13.72 12.00
N LEU A 330 -13.57 13.11 12.96
CA LEU A 330 -12.68 11.98 12.73
C LEU A 330 -13.46 10.69 12.97
N GLN A 331 -13.31 9.71 12.09
CA GLN A 331 -13.84 8.35 12.28
C GLN A 331 -12.69 7.34 12.15
N VAL A 332 -12.64 6.36 13.05
CA VAL A 332 -11.64 5.30 13.06
C VAL A 332 -12.34 3.97 13.29
N SER A 333 -12.17 3.01 12.39
CA SER A 333 -12.72 1.65 12.52
C SER A 333 -11.67 0.60 12.15
N PRO A 334 -11.70 -0.61 12.70
CA PRO A 334 -10.84 -1.69 12.20
C PRO A 334 -11.11 -1.93 10.71
N TRP A 335 -10.07 -2.31 9.96
CA TRP A 335 -10.15 -2.48 8.50
C TRP A 335 -11.18 -3.54 8.10
N ILE A 336 -11.13 -4.70 8.74
CA ILE A 336 -12.05 -5.83 8.54
C ILE A 336 -13.20 -5.86 9.56
N GLY A 337 -13.33 -4.82 10.39
CA GLY A 337 -14.27 -4.81 11.53
C GLY A 337 -13.78 -5.65 12.72
N TYR A 338 -14.67 -5.89 13.68
CA TYR A 338 -14.39 -6.75 14.82
C TYR A 338 -14.89 -8.17 14.54
N SER A 339 -14.03 -9.17 14.73
CA SER A 339 -14.38 -10.60 14.59
C SER A 339 -15.28 -11.12 15.73
N GLY A 340 -15.46 -10.32 16.79
CA GLY A 340 -16.36 -10.58 17.91
C GLY A 340 -16.49 -9.34 18.81
N THR A 341 -17.34 -9.39 19.83
CA THR A 341 -17.49 -8.30 20.79
C THR A 341 -16.19 -8.11 21.57
N PRO A 342 -15.51 -6.94 21.50
CA PRO A 342 -14.28 -6.70 22.24
C PRO A 342 -14.49 -6.86 23.75
N ASP A 343 -13.71 -7.75 24.37
CA ASP A 343 -13.57 -7.81 25.82
C ASP A 343 -12.53 -6.78 26.28
N VAL A 344 -12.92 -5.51 26.22
CA VAL A 344 -12.16 -4.38 26.78
C VAL A 344 -12.44 -4.17 28.26
N ILE A 345 -13.11 -5.13 28.88
CA ILE A 345 -13.64 -5.04 30.23
C ILE A 345 -12.76 -5.84 31.19
N GLY A 346 -12.20 -6.97 30.74
CA GLY A 346 -11.38 -7.84 31.57
C GLY A 346 -12.16 -8.39 32.76
N ASP A 347 -11.44 -8.92 33.76
CA ASP A 347 -12.07 -9.35 35.00
C ASP A 347 -12.84 -8.19 35.64
N LYS A 348 -14.07 -8.46 36.10
CA LYS A 348 -14.92 -7.45 36.73
C LYS A 348 -14.81 -7.49 38.24
N ILE A 349 -14.74 -6.33 38.86
CA ILE A 349 -15.11 -6.19 40.27
C ILE A 349 -16.63 -6.35 40.36
N THR A 350 -17.09 -7.45 40.97
CA THR A 350 -18.52 -7.80 41.06
C THR A 350 -19.13 -7.55 42.45
N ASP A 351 -18.31 -7.32 43.48
CA ASP A 351 -18.80 -7.09 44.84
C ASP A 351 -19.67 -5.81 44.93
N PRO A 352 -20.96 -5.92 45.34
CA PRO A 352 -21.89 -4.78 45.36
C PRO A 352 -21.49 -3.65 46.31
N SER A 353 -20.76 -3.95 47.40
CA SER A 353 -20.31 -2.93 48.34
C SER A 353 -19.16 -2.10 47.73
N SER A 354 -18.22 -2.79 47.10
CA SER A 354 -17.10 -2.22 46.35
C SER A 354 -17.59 -1.38 45.18
N ILE A 355 -18.55 -1.89 44.37
CA ILE A 355 -19.12 -1.13 43.25
C ILE A 355 -19.76 0.18 43.73
N ARG A 356 -20.53 0.17 44.84
CA ARG A 356 -21.14 1.38 45.38
C ARG A 356 -20.10 2.39 45.86
N GLN A 357 -19.05 1.93 46.55
CA GLN A 357 -17.97 2.80 46.98
C GLN A 357 -17.23 3.41 45.79
N LEU A 358 -16.84 2.58 44.82
CA LEU A 358 -16.12 2.98 43.61
C LEU A 358 -16.95 3.95 42.75
N ASN A 359 -18.28 3.76 42.64
CA ASN A 359 -19.16 4.71 41.97
C ASN A 359 -19.07 6.11 42.62
N ARG A 360 -19.20 6.18 43.96
CA ARG A 360 -19.11 7.45 44.69
C ARG A 360 -17.74 8.10 44.53
N THR A 361 -16.66 7.31 44.61
CA THR A 361 -15.29 7.81 44.40
C THR A 361 -15.15 8.41 42.99
N LEU A 362 -15.57 7.67 41.96
CA LEU A 362 -15.50 8.14 40.58
C LEU A 362 -16.30 9.45 40.37
N TYR A 363 -17.52 9.51 40.90
CA TYR A 363 -18.33 10.72 40.85
C TYR A 363 -17.60 11.91 41.47
N GLN A 364 -17.04 11.74 42.67
CA GLN A 364 -16.32 12.81 43.38
C GLN A 364 -15.07 13.24 42.60
N THR A 365 -14.27 12.29 42.12
CA THR A 365 -13.06 12.57 41.32
C THR A 365 -13.40 13.38 40.06
N ILE A 366 -14.39 12.95 39.28
CA ILE A 366 -14.78 13.68 38.07
C ILE A 366 -15.36 15.04 38.44
N ARG A 367 -16.25 15.12 39.42
CA ARG A 367 -16.92 16.37 39.77
C ARG A 367 -15.95 17.43 40.28
N GLN A 368 -14.94 17.05 41.06
CA GLN A 368 -13.90 17.97 41.55
C GLN A 368 -13.04 18.53 40.42
N ASN A 369 -12.85 17.78 39.33
CA ASN A 369 -12.02 18.20 38.19
C ASN A 369 -12.83 18.83 37.06
N TRP A 370 -14.17 18.70 37.06
CA TRP A 370 -15.03 19.27 36.02
C TRP A 370 -15.54 20.66 36.40
N SER A 371 -14.72 21.68 36.08
CA SER A 371 -15.00 23.10 36.43
C SER A 371 -15.48 23.96 35.27
N ILE A 372 -15.55 23.41 34.06
CA ILE A 372 -15.88 24.14 32.83
C ILE A 372 -17.40 24.21 32.67
N LYS A 373 -17.92 25.36 32.23
CA LYS A 373 -19.33 25.49 31.80
C LYS A 373 -19.51 24.74 30.48
N PRO A 374 -20.36 23.69 30.41
CA PRO A 374 -20.55 22.92 29.19
C PRO A 374 -21.00 23.77 28.01
N SER A 375 -20.39 23.55 26.83
CA SER A 375 -20.85 24.14 25.56
C SER A 375 -21.53 23.11 24.64
N PHE A 376 -21.39 21.82 24.96
CA PHE A 376 -21.90 20.73 24.15
C PHE A 376 -23.44 20.67 24.10
N PRO A 377 -24.03 20.34 22.93
CA PRO A 377 -25.48 20.41 22.71
C PRO A 377 -26.26 19.20 23.25
N ARG A 378 -25.58 18.09 23.56
CA ARG A 378 -26.18 16.81 23.98
C ARG A 378 -25.30 16.13 25.00
N GLU A 379 -25.88 15.23 25.80
CA GLU A 379 -25.11 14.49 26.79
C GLU A 379 -23.93 13.71 26.19
N LEU A 380 -22.77 13.81 26.85
CA LEU A 380 -21.58 13.04 26.52
C LEU A 380 -21.64 11.73 27.29
N ARG A 381 -21.60 10.60 26.59
CA ARG A 381 -21.65 9.28 27.20
C ARG A 381 -20.27 8.66 27.22
N TYR A 382 -19.83 8.17 28.37
CA TYR A 382 -18.56 7.45 28.51
C TYR A 382 -18.76 6.15 29.27
N ARG A 383 -17.92 5.16 28.96
CA ARG A 383 -17.60 4.03 29.82
C ARG A 383 -16.29 4.36 30.51
N VAL A 384 -16.27 4.33 31.84
CA VAL A 384 -15.07 4.59 32.64
C VAL A 384 -14.80 3.37 33.51
N ALA A 385 -13.58 2.86 33.46
CA ALA A 385 -13.13 1.72 34.24
C ALA A 385 -12.16 2.20 35.33
N ILE A 386 -12.39 1.77 36.57
CA ILE A 386 -11.54 2.11 37.71
C ILE A 386 -11.10 0.85 38.45
N ASN A 387 -9.88 0.87 38.99
CA ASN A 387 -9.36 -0.25 39.78
C ASN A 387 -9.95 -0.24 41.20
N LYS A 388 -9.58 -1.26 42.00
CA LYS A 388 -10.03 -1.40 43.41
C LYS A 388 -9.67 -0.21 44.32
N ASN A 389 -8.70 0.62 43.91
CA ASN A 389 -8.27 1.81 44.65
C ASN A 389 -9.03 3.08 44.23
N GLY A 390 -9.96 2.99 43.27
CA GLY A 390 -10.72 4.12 42.74
C GLY A 390 -9.95 4.97 41.73
N VAL A 391 -8.81 4.49 41.24
CA VAL A 391 -8.02 5.17 40.20
C VAL A 391 -8.62 4.84 38.83
N ILE A 392 -8.80 5.85 37.99
CA ILE A 392 -9.27 5.67 36.61
C ILE A 392 -8.20 4.91 35.83
N ALA A 393 -8.52 3.68 35.45
CA ALA A 393 -7.66 2.80 34.69
C ALA A 393 -7.95 2.87 33.19
N ASP A 394 -9.19 3.17 32.77
CA ASP A 394 -9.55 3.31 31.36
C ASP A 394 -10.78 4.23 31.20
N TYR A 395 -10.93 4.84 30.04
CA TYR A 395 -12.18 5.48 29.64
C TYR A 395 -12.41 5.39 28.12
N GLU A 396 -13.69 5.38 27.73
CA GLU A 396 -14.10 5.33 26.33
C GLU A 396 -15.36 6.20 26.13
N PRO A 397 -15.33 7.18 25.20
CA PRO A 397 -16.54 7.84 24.70
C PRO A 397 -17.44 6.86 23.93
N LEU A 398 -18.74 6.89 24.21
CA LEU A 398 -19.76 5.97 23.70
C LEU A 398 -20.67 6.60 22.64
N ASN A 399 -20.55 7.89 22.36
CA ASN A 399 -21.29 8.60 21.33
C ASN A 399 -20.43 9.71 20.69
N GLN A 400 -20.78 10.11 19.45
CA GLN A 400 -20.01 11.10 18.68
C GLN A 400 -19.78 12.40 19.45
N VAL A 401 -20.79 12.92 20.15
CA VAL A 401 -20.68 14.19 20.88
C VAL A 401 -19.64 14.09 22.01
N ALA A 402 -19.53 12.93 22.69
CA ALA A 402 -18.48 12.69 23.69
C ALA A 402 -17.06 12.68 23.08
N PHE A 403 -16.93 12.28 21.83
CA PHE A 403 -15.66 12.44 21.11
C PHE A 403 -15.40 13.90 20.75
N ASP A 404 -16.38 14.59 20.17
CA ASP A 404 -16.23 15.96 19.69
C ASP A 404 -15.88 16.95 20.82
N TYR A 405 -16.44 16.74 22.01
CA TYR A 405 -16.28 17.61 23.19
C TYR A 405 -15.41 16.97 24.30
N TYR A 406 -14.55 16.01 23.95
CA TYR A 406 -13.76 15.28 24.95
C TYR A 406 -12.86 16.19 25.82
N THR A 407 -12.38 17.30 25.26
CA THR A 407 -11.57 18.32 25.97
C THR A 407 -12.36 19.11 27.00
N GLU A 408 -13.69 19.12 26.94
CA GLU A 408 -14.55 19.75 27.96
C GLU A 408 -14.83 18.83 29.16
N THR A 409 -14.36 17.58 29.10
CA THR A 409 -14.41 16.65 30.24
C THR A 409 -13.07 16.62 30.96
N PRO A 410 -13.04 16.33 32.26
CA PRO A 410 -11.77 16.20 32.99
C PRO A 410 -11.05 14.88 32.72
N LEU A 411 -11.67 13.91 32.03
CA LEU A 411 -11.14 12.57 31.85
C LEU A 411 -9.76 12.56 31.16
N PRO A 412 -9.53 13.31 30.07
CA PRO A 412 -8.21 13.33 29.43
C PRO A 412 -7.13 13.94 30.32
N GLU A 413 -7.45 14.98 31.10
CA GLU A 413 -6.42 15.59 31.94
C GLU A 413 -6.09 14.72 33.16
N ILE A 414 -7.12 14.11 33.79
CA ILE A 414 -6.91 13.13 34.86
C ILE A 414 -6.04 11.98 34.36
N PHE A 415 -6.38 11.43 33.20
CA PHE A 415 -5.68 10.26 32.66
C PHE A 415 -4.23 10.60 32.26
N LYS A 416 -4.01 11.74 31.61
CA LYS A 416 -2.67 12.25 31.31
C LYS A 416 -1.84 12.46 32.57
N ASN A 417 -2.42 12.99 33.65
CA ASN A 417 -1.70 13.19 34.91
C ASN A 417 -1.33 11.87 35.60
N LEU A 418 -2.17 10.84 35.46
CA LEU A 418 -1.91 9.52 36.02
C LEU A 418 -0.85 8.72 35.25
N TYR A 419 -0.84 8.83 33.91
CA TYR A 419 -0.08 7.93 33.04
C TYR A 419 0.92 8.62 32.11
N GLY A 420 1.04 9.95 32.17
CA GLY A 420 1.87 10.75 31.27
C GLY A 420 1.34 10.86 29.84
N SER A 421 0.24 10.16 29.49
CA SER A 421 -0.37 10.19 28.16
C SER A 421 -1.85 9.86 28.21
N ASN A 422 -2.58 10.22 27.14
CA ASN A 422 -3.99 9.84 26.90
C ASN A 422 -4.14 8.65 25.95
N LEU A 423 -3.04 7.96 25.67
CA LEU A 423 -2.94 7.02 24.56
C LEU A 423 -3.19 5.58 24.99
N ALA A 424 -2.73 5.15 26.16
CA ALA A 424 -2.97 3.80 26.63
C ALA A 424 -3.02 3.70 28.17
N ALA A 425 -3.97 2.91 28.66
CA ALA A 425 -3.90 2.35 30.00
C ALA A 425 -2.73 1.36 30.08
N PRO A 426 -2.09 1.18 31.25
CA PRO A 426 -1.19 0.05 31.44
C PRO A 426 -1.91 -1.26 31.08
N LYS A 427 -1.22 -2.23 30.46
CA LYS A 427 -1.72 -3.61 30.30
C LYS A 427 -1.81 -4.26 31.68
N ASN A 428 -2.75 -3.82 32.50
CA ASN A 428 -3.02 -4.38 33.80
C ASN A 428 -4.16 -5.40 33.67
N ARG A 429 -3.92 -6.61 34.17
CA ARG A 429 -4.92 -7.69 34.24
C ARG A 429 -5.74 -7.64 35.53
N GLU A 430 -5.56 -6.62 36.35
CA GLU A 430 -6.35 -6.44 37.56
C GLU A 430 -7.85 -6.28 37.24
N PRO A 431 -8.74 -6.84 38.09
CA PRO A 431 -10.17 -6.63 37.92
C PRO A 431 -10.56 -5.15 38.02
N LEU A 432 -11.44 -4.71 37.13
CA LEU A 432 -11.91 -3.32 37.06
C LEU A 432 -13.42 -3.22 37.32
N ALA A 433 -13.83 -2.12 37.95
CA ALA A 433 -15.23 -1.72 38.04
C ALA A 433 -15.54 -0.77 36.88
N HIS A 434 -16.63 -1.05 36.14
CA HIS A 434 -17.01 -0.30 34.95
C HIS A 434 -18.27 0.52 35.20
N PHE A 435 -18.23 1.79 34.80
CA PHE A 435 -19.31 2.75 35.01
C PHE A 435 -19.68 3.46 33.72
N ARG A 436 -20.98 3.69 33.53
CA ARG A 436 -21.50 4.69 32.61
C ARG A 436 -21.39 6.06 33.25
N VAL A 437 -20.71 6.98 32.59
CA VAL A 437 -20.60 8.38 32.99
C VAL A 437 -21.30 9.24 31.96
N LEU A 438 -22.20 10.11 32.41
CA LEU A 438 -22.93 11.07 31.58
C LEU A 438 -22.59 12.50 31.99
N PHE A 439 -22.05 13.28 31.07
CA PHE A 439 -21.90 14.72 31.22
C PHE A 439 -23.07 15.40 30.50
N LYS A 440 -23.94 16.11 31.22
CA LYS A 440 -25.12 16.75 30.64
C LYS A 440 -24.88 18.23 30.32
N PRO A 441 -25.55 18.80 29.29
CA PRO A 441 -25.36 20.20 28.88
C PRO A 441 -25.67 21.22 30.00
N ASN A 442 -26.51 20.83 30.96
CA ASN A 442 -26.84 21.65 32.12
C ASN A 442 -25.80 21.55 33.27
N GLY A 443 -24.66 20.91 33.04
CA GLY A 443 -23.59 20.75 34.05
C GLY A 443 -23.84 19.65 35.08
N VAL A 444 -24.87 18.81 34.88
CA VAL A 444 -25.13 17.63 35.72
C VAL A 444 -24.21 16.49 35.31
N LEU A 445 -23.59 15.84 36.30
CA LEU A 445 -22.82 14.62 36.15
C LEU A 445 -23.65 13.44 36.66
N GLU A 446 -23.70 12.34 35.91
CA GLU A 446 -24.29 11.08 36.39
C GLU A 446 -23.30 9.93 36.23
N VAL A 447 -23.21 9.08 37.26
CA VAL A 447 -22.36 7.89 37.28
C VAL A 447 -23.22 6.69 37.70
N SER A 448 -23.27 5.67 36.86
CA SER A 448 -24.06 4.45 37.09
C SER A 448 -23.25 3.22 36.69
N PRO A 449 -23.51 2.02 37.24
CA PRO A 449 -22.85 0.79 36.78
C PRO A 449 -23.02 0.59 35.27
N TRP A 450 -21.97 0.10 34.60
CA TRP A 450 -22.00 -0.18 33.18
C TRP A 450 -22.64 -1.55 32.88
N GLU A 451 -23.66 -1.56 32.02
CA GLU A 451 -24.38 -2.78 31.65
C GLU A 451 -23.80 -3.50 30.42
N GLY A 452 -22.70 -2.99 29.84
CA GLY A 452 -22.11 -3.53 28.61
C GLY A 452 -22.54 -2.77 27.35
N TYR A 453 -21.94 -3.16 26.21
CA TYR A 453 -22.36 -2.69 24.90
C TYR A 453 -23.70 -3.34 24.54
N ARG A 454 -24.67 -2.56 24.08
CA ARG A 454 -25.96 -3.04 23.57
C ARG A 454 -25.98 -2.97 22.06
#